data_AF-A0A4R4DR00-F1
#
_entry.id   AF-A0A4R4DR00-F1
#
_cell.length_a   1.000
_cell.length_b   1.000
_cell.length_c   1.000
_cell.angle_alpha   90.00
_cell.angle_beta   90.00
_cell.angle_gamma   90.00
#
_symmetry.space_group_name_H-M   'P 1'
#
loop_
_entity.id
_entity.type
_entity.pdbx_description
1 polymer ?
#
loop_
_entity_poly.entity_id
_entity_poly.type
_entity_poly.pdbx_seq_one_letter_code
_entity_poly.pdbx_strand_id
1 'polypeptide(L)' 'MANHAIQMSKIRQILRLYHQGWGKQRIASQTGVARNTLKKYLASY' A
#
# COMPACT_ATOMS: atom_id res chain seq x y z
N MET A 1 -11.07 -12.84 2.35
CA MET A 1 -10.24 -12.23 1.30
C MET A 1 -11.07 -12.14 0.03
N ALA A 2 -11.33 -10.93 -0.45
CA ALA A 2 -11.96 -10.74 -1.75
C ALA A 2 -10.85 -10.41 -2.76
N ASN A 3 -10.83 -11.09 -3.90
CA ASN A 3 -9.91 -10.83 -5.01
C ASN A 3 -10.18 -9.48 -5.72
N HIS A 4 -10.72 -8.50 -5.00
CA HIS A 4 -10.95 -7.18 -5.55
C HIS A 4 -9.61 -6.45 -5.65
N ALA A 5 -9.24 -6.09 -6.87
CA ALA A 5 -8.10 -5.26 -7.14
C ALA A 5 -8.21 -3.96 -6.33
N ILE A 6 -7.11 -3.58 -5.67
CA ILE A 6 -7.04 -2.27 -5.02
C ILE A 6 -7.21 -1.20 -6.09
N GLN A 7 -8.03 -0.18 -5.82
CA GLN A 7 -8.17 0.96 -6.70
C GLN A 7 -6.81 1.62 -6.97
N MET A 8 -6.56 2.01 -8.21
CA MET A 8 -5.30 2.63 -8.63
C MET A 8 -4.99 3.93 -7.84
N SER A 9 -6.02 4.64 -7.37
CA SER A 9 -5.89 5.79 -6.46
C SER A 9 -5.16 5.42 -5.17
N LYS A 10 -5.53 4.31 -4.54
CA LYS A 10 -4.89 3.78 -3.33
C LYS A 10 -3.48 3.31 -3.60
N ILE A 11 -3.23 2.65 -4.73
CA ILE A 11 -1.88 2.21 -5.13
C ILE A 11 -0.96 3.42 -5.27
N ARG A 12 -1.39 4.47 -5.98
CA ARG A 12 -0.61 5.71 -6.11
C ARG A 12 -0.34 6.38 -4.75
N GLN A 13 -1.32 6.37 -3.86
CA GLN A 13 -1.15 6.91 -2.50
C GLN A 13 -0.09 6.13 -1.72
N ILE A 14 -0.11 4.80 -1.78
CA ILE A 14 0.88 3.93 -1.14
C ILE A 14 2.28 4.23 -1.67
N LEU A 15 2.47 4.27 -2.98
CA LEU A 15 3.78 4.51 -3.61
C LEU A 15 4.32 5.89 -3.25
N ARG A 16 3.47 6.92 -3.23
CA ARG A 16 3.86 8.27 -2.81
C ARG A 16 4.32 8.31 -1.36
N LEU A 17 3.58 7.69 -0.44
CA LEU A 17 3.96 7.63 0.98
C LEU A 17 5.26 6.84 1.18
N TYR A 18 5.44 5.75 0.44
CA TYR A 18 6.67 4.96 0.47
C TYR A 18 7.89 5.76 -0.02
N HIS A 19 7.75 6.49 -1.13
CA HIS A 19 8.78 7.41 -1.64
C HIS A 19 9.15 8.52 -0.65
N GLN A 20 8.20 8.97 0.17
CA GLN A 20 8.44 9.92 1.26
C GLN A 20 9.16 9.29 2.48
N GLY A 21 9.58 8.02 2.41
CA GLY A 21 10.27 7.32 3.48
C GLY A 21 9.36 6.80 4.59
N TRP A 22 8.04 6.70 4.36
CA TRP A 22 7.13 6.22 5.39
C TRP A 22 7.29 4.71 5.62
N GLY A 23 7.33 4.31 6.89
CA GLY A 23 7.34 2.90 7.27
C GLY A 23 6.05 2.17 6.86
N LYS A 24 6.18 0.91 6.46
CA LYS A 24 5.07 0.06 5.96
C LYS A 24 3.89 -0.04 6.94
N GLN A 25 4.16 -0.02 8.25
CA GLN A 25 3.12 -0.02 9.29
C GLN A 25 2.33 1.30 9.33
N ARG A 26 3.02 2.43 9.17
CA ARG A 26 2.39 3.76 9.12
C ARG A 26 1.52 3.88 7.87
N ILE A 27 2.01 3.39 6.72
CA ILE A 27 1.23 3.37 5.47
C ILE A 27 -0.01 2.50 5.62
N ALA A 28 0.09 1.32 6.25
CA ALA A 28 -1.05 0.44 6.50
C ALA A 28 -2.14 1.12 7.34
N SER A 29 -1.73 1.79 8.43
CA SER A 29 -2.64 2.56 9.28
C SER A 29 -3.32 3.70 8.50
N GLN A 30 -2.53 4.46 7.73
CA GLN A 30 -3.03 5.63 6.99
C GLN A 30 -3.96 5.26 5.82
N THR A 31 -3.67 4.17 5.11
CA THR A 31 -4.39 3.78 3.89
C THR A 31 -5.50 2.76 4.15
N GLY A 32 -5.54 2.17 5.34
CA GLY A 32 -6.41 1.05 5.68
C GLY A 32 -6.11 -0.21 4.86
N VAL A 33 -4.96 -0.27 4.19
CA VAL A 33 -4.55 -1.43 3.39
C VAL A 33 -3.75 -2.38 4.26
N ALA A 34 -4.07 -3.67 4.19
CA ALA A 34 -3.35 -4.70 4.91
C ALA A 34 -1.85 -4.70 4.55
N ARG A 35 -0.98 -4.87 5.55
CA ARG A 35 0.48 -4.91 5.38
C ARG A 35 0.93 -5.96 4.36
N ASN A 36 0.20 -7.06 4.26
CA ASN A 36 0.46 -8.18 3.36
C ASN A 36 0.32 -7.71 1.90
N THR A 37 -0.74 -6.93 1.65
CA THR A 37 -1.01 -6.36 0.34
C THR A 37 -0.01 -5.27 -0.01
N LEU A 38 0.33 -4.41 0.96
CA LEU A 38 1.43 -3.45 0.82
C LEU A 38 2.75 -4.14 0.44
N LYS A 39 3.10 -5.24 1.12
CA LYS A 39 4.31 -6.02 0.82
C LYS A 39 4.30 -6.58 -0.61
N LYS A 40 3.14 -7.07 -1.07
CA LYS A 40 2.98 -7.56 -2.45
C LYS A 40 3.20 -6.43 -3.47
N TYR A 41 2.52 -5.30 -3.30
CA TYR A 41 2.63 -4.19 -4.24
C TYR A 41 4.00 -3.51 -4.22
N LEU A 42 4.61 -3.35 -3.04
CA LEU A 42 5.96 -2.79 -2.92
C LEU A 42 7.06 -3.73 -3.39
N ALA A 43 6.81 -5.04 -3.48
CA ALA A 43 7.77 -6.00 -4.04
C ALA A 43 7.67 -6.09 -5.57
N SER A 44 6.50 -5.76 -6.13
CA SER A 44 6.30 -5.64 -7.58
C SER A 44 6.57 -4.23 -8.12
N TYR A 45 6.89 -3.28 -7.24
CA TYR A 45 7.29 -1.92 -7.56
C TYR A 45 8.80 -1.79 -7.49
#